data_AF-A0A954WSY3-F1
#
_entry.id   AF-A0A954WSY3-F1
#
_cell.length_a   1.000
_cell.length_b   1.000
_cell.length_c   1.000
_cell.angle_alpha   90.00
_cell.angle_beta   90.00
_cell.angle_gamma   90.00
#
_symmetry.space_group_name_H-M   'P 1'
#
loop_
_entity.id
_entity.type
_entity.pdbx_description
1 polymer ?
#
loop_
_entity_poly.entity_id
_entity_poly.type
_entity_poly.pdbx_seq_one_letter_code
_entity_poly.pdbx_strand_id
1 'polypeptide(L)'
;MSAVHALRVFAREPNLISQELACDLECIAESHLSCNDSELACCSHIAAAEQALQRHFPDFGKQLTYRMRPLRDQWEVRGPGLLKAVATQVFGAASVDTTQLSSIQIELVHPLVGGDAYVCNETSIVMEAVLANPFPKIPEVGRLAWCIAQIMVRRAIETEGVCSDVSVELLALAPCLAAAQHVELLEFSSATVGQAAAVWRVDHKSESFAEQLHKWWQSVSRDNVRWTEKLSKWPLT
;
A
#
# COMPACT_ATOMS: atom_id res chain seq x y z
N MET A 1 -3.85 15.73 -10.54
CA MET A 1 -3.73 14.34 -10.03
C MET A 1 -3.94 14.40 -8.53
N SER A 2 -4.88 13.63 -8.01
CA SER A 2 -5.91 14.19 -7.12
C SER A 2 -5.53 14.29 -5.64
N ALA A 3 -5.36 15.53 -5.15
CA ALA A 3 -5.36 15.88 -3.72
C ALA A 3 -6.62 15.38 -2.97
N VAL A 4 -7.67 14.99 -3.71
CA VAL A 4 -8.93 14.40 -3.20
C VAL A 4 -8.72 13.04 -2.54
N HIS A 5 -7.70 12.25 -2.95
CA HIS A 5 -7.42 10.98 -2.28
C HIS A 5 -6.67 11.16 -0.96
N ALA A 6 -5.76 12.14 -0.87
CA ALA A 6 -5.16 12.53 0.40
C ALA A 6 -6.26 12.97 1.37
N LEU A 7 -7.19 13.85 0.93
CA LEU A 7 -8.30 14.38 1.75
C LEU A 7 -9.26 13.31 2.31
N ARG A 8 -9.51 12.19 1.60
CA ARG A 8 -10.40 11.11 2.09
C ARG A 8 -9.82 10.28 3.24
N VAL A 9 -8.49 10.21 3.38
CA VAL A 9 -7.84 9.46 4.46
C VAL A 9 -7.98 10.17 5.82
N PHE A 10 -8.16 11.50 5.82
CA PHE A 10 -8.20 12.31 7.05
C PHE A 10 -9.45 12.11 7.93
N ALA A 11 -10.59 11.72 7.36
CA ALA A 11 -11.86 11.67 8.10
C ALA A 11 -12.01 10.48 9.09
N ARG A 12 -11.01 9.59 9.21
CA ARG A 12 -11.13 8.37 10.02
C ARG A 12 -10.41 8.38 11.38
N GLU A 13 -9.42 9.24 11.62
CA GLU A 13 -8.68 9.23 12.90
C GLU A 13 -8.22 10.63 13.38
N PRO A 14 -8.99 11.32 14.24
CA PRO A 14 -8.73 12.72 14.64
C PRO A 14 -7.58 12.92 15.66
N ASN A 15 -6.87 11.88 16.09
CA ASN A 15 -5.96 11.95 17.24
C ASN A 15 -4.48 12.19 16.92
N LEU A 16 -4.08 12.30 15.65
CA LEU A 16 -2.66 12.30 15.24
C LEU A 16 -2.17 13.61 14.61
N ILE A 17 -3.05 14.60 14.42
CA ILE A 17 -2.72 15.90 13.83
C ILE A 17 -2.92 16.97 14.91
N SER A 18 -2.11 18.04 14.92
CA SER A 18 -2.39 19.19 15.79
C SER A 18 -3.81 19.67 15.52
N GLN A 19 -4.62 19.87 16.56
CA GLN A 19 -6.04 20.22 16.45
C GLN A 19 -6.29 21.38 15.47
N GLU A 20 -5.35 22.32 15.39
CA GLU A 20 -5.35 23.44 14.44
C GLU A 20 -5.22 23.02 12.96
N LEU A 21 -4.32 22.09 12.63
CA LEU A 21 -4.17 21.57 11.26
C LEU A 21 -5.33 20.63 10.90
N ALA A 22 -5.86 19.88 11.87
CA ALA A 22 -7.08 19.10 11.68
C ALA A 22 -8.26 20.00 11.35
N CYS A 23 -8.48 21.08 12.11
CA CYS A 23 -9.51 22.07 11.82
C CYS A 23 -9.31 22.75 10.46
N ASP A 24 -8.08 23.18 10.13
CA ASP A 24 -7.77 23.79 8.83
C ASP A 24 -8.11 22.83 7.67
N LEU A 25 -7.75 21.54 7.78
CA LEU A 25 -8.03 20.53 6.75
C LEU A 25 -9.50 20.12 6.69
N GLU A 26 -10.19 20.02 7.83
CA GLU A 26 -11.64 19.75 7.91
C GLU A 26 -12.44 20.90 7.27
N CYS A 27 -12.10 22.15 7.59
CA CYS A 27 -12.72 23.32 6.95
C CYS A 27 -12.55 23.31 5.42
N ILE A 28 -11.37 22.90 4.93
CA ILE A 28 -11.09 22.77 3.49
C ILE A 28 -11.86 21.58 2.86
N ALA A 29 -12.03 20.47 3.60
CA ALA A 29 -12.78 19.31 3.14
C ALA A 29 -14.30 19.61 3.04
N GLU A 30 -14.87 20.28 4.04
CA GLU A 30 -16.28 20.69 4.08
C GLU A 30 -16.62 21.73 3.00
N SER A 31 -15.71 22.67 2.73
CA SER A 31 -15.88 23.63 1.63
C SER A 31 -15.78 22.98 0.25
N HIS A 32 -15.05 21.87 0.11
CA HIS A 32 -15.00 21.10 -1.13
C HIS A 32 -16.28 20.27 -1.36
N LEU A 33 -16.89 19.70 -0.31
CA LEU A 33 -18.12 18.90 -0.42
C LEU A 33 -19.36 19.73 -0.81
N SER A 34 -19.32 21.04 -0.58
CA SER A 34 -20.41 21.97 -0.92
C SER A 34 -20.24 22.66 -2.29
N CYS A 35 -19.09 22.49 -2.96
CA CYS A 35 -18.79 23.14 -4.22
C CYS A 35 -19.16 22.23 -5.41
N ASN A 36 -20.31 22.46 -6.02
CA ASN A 36 -20.81 21.59 -7.08
C ASN A 36 -20.11 21.74 -8.44
N ASP A 37 -19.42 22.83 -8.77
CA ASP A 37 -18.76 22.97 -10.07
C ASP A 37 -17.70 24.09 -10.07
N SER A 38 -16.41 23.74 -10.08
CA SER A 38 -15.34 24.41 -10.86
C SER A 38 -13.95 23.88 -10.49
N GLU A 39 -13.14 23.58 -11.51
CA GLU A 39 -11.71 23.23 -11.35
C GLU A 39 -10.95 24.32 -10.55
N LEU A 40 -11.36 25.58 -10.66
CA LEU A 40 -10.80 26.72 -9.95
C LEU A 40 -10.93 26.61 -8.42
N ALA A 41 -12.10 26.17 -7.92
CA ALA A 41 -12.33 26.02 -6.48
C ALA A 41 -11.49 24.88 -5.89
N CYS A 42 -11.27 23.80 -6.66
CA CYS A 42 -10.37 22.73 -6.25
C CYS A 42 -8.93 23.24 -6.13
N CYS A 43 -8.45 24.00 -7.13
CA CYS A 43 -7.11 24.60 -7.09
C CYS A 43 -6.91 25.52 -5.88
N SER A 44 -7.90 26.34 -5.49
CA SER A 44 -7.78 27.21 -4.32
C SER A 44 -7.75 26.43 -3.00
N HIS A 45 -8.52 25.35 -2.88
CA HIS A 45 -8.50 24.48 -1.70
C HIS A 45 -7.16 23.74 -1.55
N ILE A 46 -6.60 23.25 -2.66
CA ILE A 46 -5.27 22.62 -2.66
C ILE A 46 -4.21 23.64 -2.23
N ALA A 47 -4.21 24.84 -2.80
CA ALA A 47 -3.26 25.88 -2.43
C ALA A 47 -3.38 26.29 -0.95
N ALA A 48 -4.61 26.36 -0.42
CA ALA A 48 -4.84 26.64 1.00
C ALA A 48 -4.30 25.52 1.91
N ALA A 49 -4.51 24.25 1.53
CA ALA A 49 -4.00 23.09 2.26
C ALA A 49 -2.46 23.03 2.23
N GLU A 50 -1.85 23.29 1.07
CA GLU A 50 -0.40 23.39 0.91
C GLU A 50 0.18 24.51 1.79
N GLN A 51 -0.47 25.68 1.80
CA GLN A 51 -0.06 26.80 2.64
C GLN A 51 -0.20 26.48 4.14
N ALA A 52 -1.27 25.80 4.56
CA ALA A 52 -1.44 25.33 5.92
C ALA A 52 -0.32 24.35 6.31
N LEU A 53 -0.06 23.34 5.48
CA LEU A 53 1.03 22.39 5.68
C LEU A 53 2.39 23.09 5.77
N GLN A 54 2.67 24.07 4.91
CA GLN A 54 3.94 24.80 4.93
C GLN A 54 4.07 25.68 6.19
N ARG A 55 2.97 26.25 6.70
CA ARG A 55 2.96 26.99 7.98
C ARG A 55 3.26 26.08 9.18
N HIS A 56 2.66 24.90 9.22
CA HIS A 56 2.87 23.93 10.30
C HIS A 56 4.20 23.18 10.20
N PHE A 57 4.73 23.01 8.98
CA PHE A 57 5.95 22.26 8.70
C PHE A 57 6.92 23.05 7.80
N PRO A 58 7.53 24.15 8.29
CA PRO A 58 8.36 25.05 7.48
C PRO A 58 9.62 24.39 6.87
N ASP A 59 10.07 23.25 7.42
CA ASP A 59 11.21 22.47 6.93
C ASP A 59 10.78 21.09 6.37
N PHE A 60 9.55 20.98 5.86
CA PHE A 60 8.96 19.70 5.42
C PHE A 60 9.89 18.89 4.49
N GLY A 61 10.48 19.52 3.46
CA GLY A 61 11.40 18.83 2.53
C GLY A 61 12.65 18.27 3.21
N LYS A 62 13.21 18.98 4.21
CA LYS A 62 14.34 18.47 5.00
C LYS A 62 13.89 17.30 5.89
N GLN A 63 12.72 17.42 6.53
CA GLN A 63 12.17 16.35 7.37
C GLN A 63 11.90 15.08 6.55
N LEU A 64 11.33 15.19 5.36
CA LEU A 64 11.14 14.06 4.46
C LEU A 64 12.46 13.38 4.10
N THR A 65 13.51 14.17 3.85
CA THR A 65 14.85 13.62 3.55
C THR A 65 15.39 12.76 4.70
N TYR A 66 15.16 13.15 5.95
CA TYR A 66 15.53 12.33 7.12
C TYR A 66 14.61 11.12 7.29
N ARG A 67 13.30 11.32 7.11
CA ARG A 67 12.26 10.29 7.24
C ARG A 67 12.33 9.19 6.18
N MET A 68 12.87 9.49 5.01
CA MET A 68 13.08 8.51 3.95
C MET A 68 14.16 7.48 4.29
N ARG A 69 15.17 7.85 5.08
CA ARG A 69 16.36 7.00 5.29
C ARG A 69 16.01 5.63 5.87
N PRO A 70 15.22 5.49 6.96
CA PRO A 70 14.91 4.18 7.51
C PRO A 70 14.24 3.22 6.53
N LEU A 71 13.35 3.73 5.66
CA LEU A 71 12.71 2.91 4.62
C LEU A 71 13.71 2.55 3.52
N ARG A 72 14.51 3.52 3.07
CA ARG A 72 15.56 3.29 2.06
C ARG A 72 16.58 2.26 2.53
N ASP A 73 17.12 2.42 3.73
CA ASP A 73 18.14 1.53 4.28
C ASP A 73 17.60 0.10 4.41
N GLN A 74 16.36 -0.08 4.90
CA GLN A 74 15.70 -1.39 4.93
C GLN A 74 15.46 -1.97 3.52
N TRP A 75 15.09 -1.11 2.56
CA TRP A 75 14.87 -1.51 1.18
C TRP A 75 16.16 -1.90 0.47
N GLU A 76 17.27 -1.19 0.67
CA GLU A 76 18.56 -1.53 0.06
C GLU A 76 19.06 -2.90 0.54
N VAL A 77 18.77 -3.27 1.80
CA VAL A 77 19.16 -4.56 2.37
C VAL A 77 18.30 -5.72 1.84
N ARG A 78 16.98 -5.56 1.76
CA ARG A 78 16.05 -6.69 1.47
C ARG A 78 15.23 -6.54 0.19
N GLY A 79 15.02 -5.31 -0.28
CA GLY A 79 14.16 -4.94 -1.39
C GLY A 79 14.41 -5.73 -2.68
N PRO A 80 15.66 -5.84 -3.18
CA PRO A 80 15.94 -6.62 -4.39
C PRO A 80 15.54 -8.10 -4.27
N GLY A 81 15.86 -8.74 -3.13
CA GLY A 81 15.47 -10.12 -2.86
C GLY A 81 13.96 -10.29 -2.71
N LEU A 82 13.32 -9.33 -2.03
CA LEU A 82 11.88 -9.30 -1.80
C LEU A 82 11.12 -9.15 -3.12
N LEU A 83 11.53 -8.21 -3.98
CA LEU A 83 10.95 -8.01 -5.31
C LEU A 83 11.05 -9.27 -6.18
N LYS A 84 12.23 -9.90 -6.22
CA LYS A 84 12.41 -11.14 -6.97
C LYS A 84 11.52 -12.26 -6.42
N ALA A 85 11.41 -12.37 -5.09
CA ALA A 85 10.55 -13.35 -4.45
C ALA A 85 9.07 -13.08 -4.76
N VAL A 86 8.59 -11.84 -4.66
CA VAL A 86 7.21 -11.46 -5.03
C VAL A 86 6.94 -11.78 -6.49
N ALA A 87 7.83 -11.37 -7.40
CA ALA A 87 7.68 -11.67 -8.83
C ALA A 87 7.64 -13.18 -9.09
N THR A 88 8.42 -13.97 -8.36
CA THR A 88 8.36 -15.44 -8.44
C THR A 88 7.02 -15.99 -7.96
N GLN A 89 6.45 -15.42 -6.89
CA GLN A 89 5.13 -15.83 -6.39
C GLN A 89 4.00 -15.48 -7.37
N VAL A 90 4.08 -14.32 -8.03
CA VAL A 90 3.03 -13.82 -8.94
C VAL A 90 3.16 -14.40 -10.34
N PHE A 91 4.36 -14.39 -10.92
CA PHE A 91 4.61 -14.77 -12.32
C PHE A 91 5.29 -16.14 -12.45
N GLY A 92 5.57 -16.86 -11.36
CA GLY A 92 6.31 -18.12 -11.39
C GLY A 92 7.81 -17.92 -11.69
N ALA A 93 8.62 -18.95 -11.45
CA ALA A 93 10.08 -18.85 -11.53
C ALA A 93 10.63 -18.57 -12.95
N ALA A 94 9.90 -18.95 -14.00
CA ALA A 94 10.35 -18.84 -15.38
C ALA A 94 10.11 -17.46 -16.03
N SER A 95 9.32 -16.58 -15.38
CA SER A 95 8.79 -15.36 -16.02
C SER A 95 9.17 -14.07 -15.29
N VAL A 96 10.25 -14.09 -14.50
CA VAL A 96 10.64 -12.94 -13.67
C VAL A 96 11.50 -11.96 -14.48
N ASP A 97 10.86 -11.03 -15.19
CA ASP A 97 11.50 -9.81 -15.67
C ASP A 97 11.20 -8.63 -14.71
N THR A 98 12.10 -8.39 -13.77
CA THR A 98 11.98 -7.27 -12.82
C THR A 98 12.38 -5.92 -13.42
N THR A 99 12.89 -5.86 -14.65
CA THR A 99 13.31 -4.59 -15.25
C THR A 99 12.12 -3.65 -15.47
N GLN A 100 10.93 -4.19 -15.69
CA GLN A 100 9.70 -3.40 -15.78
C GLN A 100 9.24 -2.78 -14.45
N LEU A 101 9.88 -3.15 -13.34
CA LEU A 101 9.59 -2.62 -12.02
C LEU A 101 10.54 -1.48 -11.64
N SER A 102 11.67 -1.32 -12.33
CA SER A 102 12.63 -0.24 -12.05
C SER A 102 12.10 1.15 -12.43
N SER A 103 10.95 1.22 -13.10
CA SER A 103 10.26 2.47 -13.43
C SER A 103 9.21 2.89 -12.38
N ILE A 104 8.96 2.08 -11.35
CA ILE A 104 7.98 2.44 -10.30
C ILE A 104 8.54 3.58 -9.47
N GLN A 105 7.83 4.71 -9.48
CA GLN A 105 8.10 5.89 -8.68
C GLN A 105 7.45 5.73 -7.30
N ILE A 106 8.17 6.11 -6.26
CA ILE A 106 7.68 6.11 -4.89
C ILE A 106 7.68 7.56 -4.40
N GLU A 107 6.48 8.09 -4.22
CA GLU A 107 6.23 9.43 -3.75
C GLU A 107 6.04 9.39 -2.23
N LEU A 108 6.98 10.00 -1.50
CA LEU A 108 6.95 10.03 -0.04
C LEU A 108 6.26 11.29 0.47
N VAL A 109 5.26 11.11 1.33
CA VAL A 109 4.44 12.20 1.90
C VAL A 109 4.63 12.31 3.42
N HIS A 110 4.10 13.38 4.02
CA HIS A 110 4.14 13.57 5.47
C HIS A 110 3.36 12.44 6.16
N PRO A 111 3.86 11.86 7.26
CA PRO A 111 3.09 10.88 8.00
C PRO A 111 2.02 11.56 8.86
N LEU A 112 0.77 11.32 8.53
CA LEU A 112 -0.40 11.87 9.18
C LEU A 112 -1.13 10.81 9.99
N VAL A 113 -1.18 9.58 9.49
CA VAL A 113 -1.82 8.44 10.21
C VAL A 113 -0.79 7.47 10.79
N GLY A 114 0.49 7.81 10.71
CA GLY A 114 1.56 7.00 11.27
C GLY A 114 1.82 5.74 10.45
N GLY A 115 1.92 5.89 9.12
CA GLY A 115 2.24 4.85 8.16
C GLY A 115 1.02 4.47 7.32
N ASP A 116 1.00 4.93 6.07
CA ASP A 116 0.03 4.50 5.05
C ASP A 116 0.70 4.42 3.67
N ALA A 117 0.10 3.64 2.78
CA ALA A 117 0.54 3.57 1.39
C ALA A 117 -0.61 3.14 0.47
N TYR A 118 -0.59 3.64 -0.76
CA TYR A 118 -1.52 3.20 -1.80
C TYR A 118 -0.88 3.27 -3.19
N VAL A 119 -1.42 2.46 -4.10
CA VAL A 119 -1.02 2.44 -5.50
C VAL A 119 -1.82 3.50 -6.26
N CYS A 120 -1.15 4.51 -6.80
CA CYS A 120 -1.80 5.55 -7.61
C CYS A 120 -2.16 5.03 -9.00
N ASN A 121 -1.23 4.31 -9.61
CA ASN A 121 -1.33 3.71 -10.94
C ASN A 121 -0.25 2.62 -11.09
N GLU A 122 -0.07 2.08 -12.30
CA GLU A 122 0.89 1.00 -12.57
C GLU A 122 2.38 1.37 -12.42
N THR A 123 2.69 2.65 -12.23
CA THR A 123 4.06 3.16 -12.17
C THR A 123 4.31 4.12 -11.00
N SER A 124 3.33 4.38 -10.13
CA SER A 124 3.49 5.28 -8.98
C SER A 124 2.79 4.74 -7.73
N ILE A 125 3.49 4.83 -6.60
CA ILE A 125 3.05 4.50 -5.25
C ILE A 125 3.23 5.75 -4.39
N VAL A 126 2.22 6.08 -3.58
CA VAL A 126 2.34 7.11 -2.54
C VAL A 126 2.43 6.42 -1.18
N MET A 127 3.35 6.88 -0.34
CA MET A 127 3.60 6.28 0.97
C MET A 127 4.03 7.33 2.02
N GLU A 128 3.57 7.19 3.25
CA GLU A 128 3.98 8.06 4.36
C GLU A 128 5.43 7.82 4.78
N ALA A 129 6.22 8.89 4.90
CA ALA A 129 7.61 8.84 5.35
C ALA A 129 7.68 8.77 6.89
N VAL A 130 7.61 7.58 7.46
CA VAL A 130 7.74 7.37 8.91
C VAL A 130 9.20 7.15 9.34
N LEU A 131 9.58 7.68 10.51
CA LEU A 131 10.94 7.54 11.05
C LEU A 131 11.25 6.13 11.57
N ALA A 132 10.22 5.36 11.90
CA ALA A 132 10.33 4.02 12.42
C ALA A 132 9.09 3.23 12.01
N ASN A 133 9.20 1.90 12.02
CA ASN A 133 8.07 1.00 11.77
C ASN A 133 7.01 1.22 12.87
N PRO A 134 5.82 1.76 12.53
CA PRO A 134 4.76 2.01 13.50
C PRO A 134 4.26 0.71 14.13
N PHE A 135 4.28 -0.36 13.33
CA PHE A 135 3.97 -1.72 13.72
C PHE A 135 5.21 -2.61 13.49
N PRO A 136 6.05 -2.87 14.50
CA PRO A 136 7.32 -3.57 14.32
C PRO A 136 7.20 -4.97 13.68
N LYS A 137 6.07 -5.65 13.86
CA LYS A 137 5.79 -6.97 13.27
C LYS A 137 5.40 -6.92 11.78
N ILE A 138 4.92 -5.76 11.32
CA ILE A 138 4.47 -5.50 9.95
C ILE A 138 5.26 -4.27 9.46
N PRO A 139 6.53 -4.44 9.07
CA PRO A 139 7.41 -3.32 8.75
C PRO A 139 7.00 -2.62 7.45
N GLU A 140 7.33 -1.34 7.35
CA GLU A 140 6.95 -0.50 6.20
C GLU A 140 7.59 -0.95 4.89
N VAL A 141 8.78 -1.55 4.94
CA VAL A 141 9.40 -2.20 3.76
C VAL A 141 8.52 -3.34 3.21
N GLY A 142 7.75 -4.02 4.08
CA GLY A 142 6.75 -5.01 3.69
C GLY A 142 5.52 -4.36 3.07
N ARG A 143 5.06 -3.22 3.59
CA ARG A 143 3.96 -2.42 3.00
C ARG A 143 4.32 -1.97 1.57
N LEU A 144 5.53 -1.47 1.38
CA LEU A 144 6.02 -1.08 0.05
C LEU A 144 6.04 -2.28 -0.92
N ALA A 145 6.54 -3.43 -0.47
CA ALA A 145 6.52 -4.64 -1.28
C ALA A 145 5.09 -5.11 -1.61
N TRP A 146 4.14 -4.94 -0.69
CA TRP A 146 2.72 -5.23 -0.93
C TRP A 146 2.12 -4.30 -1.99
N CYS A 147 2.39 -3.00 -1.96
CA CYS A 147 1.96 -2.08 -3.02
C CYS A 147 2.55 -2.46 -4.38
N ILE A 148 3.81 -2.89 -4.44
CA ILE A 148 4.41 -3.35 -5.69
C ILE A 148 3.79 -4.69 -6.12
N ALA A 149 3.49 -5.59 -5.18
CA ALA A 149 2.80 -6.85 -5.46
C ALA A 149 1.40 -6.61 -6.07
N GLN A 150 0.68 -5.57 -5.65
CA GLN A 150 -0.59 -5.18 -6.27
C GLN A 150 -0.42 -4.83 -7.76
N ILE A 151 0.60 -4.05 -8.11
CA ILE A 151 0.91 -3.73 -9.51
C ILE A 151 1.20 -5.01 -10.30
N MET A 152 2.00 -5.92 -9.74
CA MET A 152 2.33 -7.20 -10.39
C MET A 152 1.09 -8.09 -10.58
N VAL A 153 0.26 -8.22 -9.54
CA VAL A 153 -0.98 -9.02 -9.56
C VAL A 153 -1.93 -8.48 -10.62
N ARG A 154 -2.11 -7.15 -10.69
CA ARG A 154 -2.94 -6.51 -11.73
C ARG A 154 -2.46 -6.87 -13.13
N ARG A 155 -1.16 -6.72 -13.40
CA ARG A 155 -0.55 -7.09 -14.70
C ARG A 155 -0.71 -8.58 -15.02
N ALA A 156 -0.58 -9.45 -14.02
CA ALA A 156 -0.77 -10.89 -14.20
C ALA A 156 -2.21 -11.23 -14.59
N ILE A 157 -3.19 -10.65 -13.89
CA ILE A 157 -4.63 -10.81 -14.18
C ILE A 157 -4.94 -10.34 -15.62
N GLU A 158 -4.42 -9.17 -16.01
CA GLU A 158 -4.61 -8.60 -17.35
C GLU A 158 -3.97 -9.46 -18.43
N THR A 159 -2.73 -9.92 -18.21
CA THR A 159 -1.99 -10.76 -19.16
C THR A 159 -2.66 -12.12 -19.37
N GLU A 160 -3.21 -12.70 -18.31
CA GLU A 160 -3.86 -14.01 -18.35
C GLU A 160 -5.36 -13.93 -18.68
N GLY A 161 -5.93 -12.71 -18.80
CA GLY A 161 -7.34 -12.50 -19.12
C GLY A 161 -8.30 -13.03 -18.04
N VAL A 162 -7.86 -13.05 -16.78
CA VAL A 162 -8.66 -13.59 -15.68
C VAL A 162 -9.64 -12.53 -15.18
N CYS A 163 -10.91 -12.89 -15.05
CA CYS A 163 -11.89 -12.04 -14.37
C CYS A 163 -11.95 -12.44 -12.88
N SER A 164 -11.87 -11.46 -11.98
CA SER A 164 -11.99 -11.70 -10.54
C SER A 164 -12.76 -10.57 -9.88
N ASP A 165 -13.74 -10.93 -9.04
CA ASP A 165 -14.45 -9.99 -8.16
C ASP A 165 -13.65 -9.68 -6.88
N VAL A 166 -12.48 -10.30 -6.71
CA VAL A 166 -11.60 -10.10 -5.55
C VAL A 166 -10.69 -8.89 -5.81
N SER A 167 -10.57 -8.00 -4.83
CA SER A 167 -9.73 -6.82 -4.94
C SER A 167 -8.24 -7.20 -5.08
N VAL A 168 -7.50 -6.39 -5.85
CA VAL A 168 -6.06 -6.61 -6.11
C VAL A 168 -5.26 -6.49 -4.80
N GLU A 169 -5.68 -5.60 -3.91
CA GLU A 169 -5.18 -5.37 -2.57
C GLU A 169 -5.16 -6.67 -1.76
N LEU A 170 -6.29 -7.40 -1.77
CA LEU A 170 -6.45 -8.67 -1.06
C LEU A 170 -5.66 -9.80 -1.74
N LEU A 171 -5.69 -9.87 -3.07
CA LEU A 171 -4.94 -10.87 -3.83
C LEU A 171 -3.42 -10.74 -3.67
N ALA A 172 -2.91 -9.53 -3.50
CA ALA A 172 -1.48 -9.26 -3.31
C ALA A 172 -0.94 -9.60 -1.91
N LEU A 173 -1.80 -9.77 -0.90
CA LEU A 173 -1.36 -10.03 0.48
C LEU A 173 -0.53 -11.32 0.59
N ALA A 174 -1.08 -12.44 0.15
CA ALA A 174 -0.44 -13.75 0.29
C ALA A 174 0.91 -13.87 -0.46
N PRO A 175 1.04 -13.51 -1.76
CA PRO A 175 2.33 -13.54 -2.44
C PRO A 175 3.35 -12.60 -1.79
N CYS A 176 2.93 -11.43 -1.32
CA CYS A 176 3.82 -10.50 -0.62
C CYS A 176 4.34 -11.09 0.70
N LEU A 177 3.46 -11.63 1.54
CA LEU A 177 3.86 -12.17 2.85
C LEU A 177 4.69 -13.45 2.70
N ALA A 178 4.38 -14.32 1.74
CA ALA A 178 5.19 -15.48 1.41
C ALA A 178 6.61 -15.08 0.94
N ALA A 179 6.71 -14.03 0.11
CA ALA A 179 7.99 -13.48 -0.33
C ALA A 179 8.76 -12.82 0.83
N ALA A 180 8.06 -12.12 1.73
CA ALA A 180 8.65 -11.53 2.92
C ALA A 180 9.24 -12.57 3.87
N GLN A 181 8.59 -13.74 4.01
CA GLN A 181 9.17 -14.87 4.73
C GLN A 181 10.44 -15.40 4.07
N HIS A 182 10.49 -15.47 2.74
CA HIS A 182 11.67 -15.94 2.02
C HIS A 182 12.92 -15.10 2.29
N VAL A 183 12.76 -13.79 2.53
CA VAL A 183 13.86 -12.87 2.86
C VAL A 183 13.98 -12.57 4.36
N GLU A 184 13.40 -13.43 5.19
CA GLU A 184 13.45 -13.34 6.65
C GLU A 184 12.97 -11.98 7.20
N LEU A 185 12.01 -11.35 6.51
CA LEU A 185 11.42 -10.08 6.95
C LEU A 185 10.32 -10.30 8.00
N LEU A 186 9.49 -11.32 7.83
CA LEU A 186 8.41 -11.73 8.75
C LEU A 186 8.04 -13.20 8.52
N GLU A 187 7.25 -13.78 9.42
CA GLU A 187 6.70 -15.13 9.24
C GLU A 187 5.35 -15.07 8.50
N PHE A 188 5.15 -15.90 7.48
CA PHE A 188 3.87 -16.04 6.79
C PHE A 188 2.97 -17.03 7.54
N SER A 189 2.02 -16.48 8.29
CA SER A 189 1.03 -17.24 9.05
C SER A 189 -0.35 -16.56 8.94
N SER A 190 -1.42 -17.25 9.33
CA SER A 190 -2.75 -16.63 9.43
C SER A 190 -2.77 -15.43 10.38
N ALA A 191 -1.99 -15.47 11.47
CA ALA A 191 -1.87 -14.34 12.40
C ALA A 191 -1.23 -13.12 11.72
N THR A 192 -0.16 -13.32 10.95
CA THR A 192 0.51 -12.24 10.20
C THR A 192 -0.38 -11.70 9.09
N VAL A 193 -1.15 -12.55 8.40
CA VAL A 193 -2.13 -12.12 7.39
C VAL A 193 -3.18 -11.19 8.02
N GLY A 194 -3.73 -11.57 9.18
CA GLY A 194 -4.69 -10.75 9.90
C GLY A 194 -4.11 -9.39 10.33
N GLN A 195 -2.89 -9.40 10.88
CA GLN A 195 -2.20 -8.17 11.28
C GLN A 195 -1.88 -7.28 10.09
N ALA A 196 -1.38 -7.84 8.98
CA ALA A 196 -1.08 -7.10 7.77
C ALA A 196 -2.33 -6.45 7.17
N ALA A 197 -3.43 -7.20 7.04
CA ALA A 197 -4.68 -6.65 6.51
C ALA A 197 -5.24 -5.52 7.40
N ALA A 198 -5.15 -5.66 8.73
CA ALA A 198 -5.58 -4.61 9.65
C ALA A 198 -4.70 -3.35 9.54
N VAL A 199 -3.38 -3.51 9.56
CA VAL A 199 -2.41 -2.39 9.51
C VAL A 199 -2.40 -1.70 8.15
N TRP A 200 -2.53 -2.47 7.06
CA TRP A 200 -2.57 -1.95 5.68
C TRP A 200 -3.98 -1.65 5.19
N ARG A 201 -4.99 -1.71 6.08
CA ARG A 201 -6.39 -1.34 5.82
C ARG A 201 -6.98 -2.05 4.59
N VAL A 202 -6.68 -3.34 4.46
CA VAL A 202 -7.19 -4.18 3.36
C VAL A 202 -8.63 -4.59 3.66
N ASP A 203 -9.56 -4.11 2.83
CA ASP A 203 -10.97 -4.45 2.94
C ASP A 203 -11.21 -5.95 2.70
N HIS A 204 -11.97 -6.57 3.59
CA HIS A 204 -12.36 -7.97 3.52
C HIS A 204 -13.70 -8.20 4.23
N LYS A 205 -14.42 -9.27 3.86
CA LYS A 205 -15.80 -9.52 4.34
C LYS A 205 -15.93 -10.54 5.47
N SER A 206 -14.89 -11.34 5.74
CA SER A 206 -14.96 -12.51 6.62
C SER A 206 -13.98 -12.39 7.78
N GLU A 207 -14.43 -12.68 9.00
CA GLU A 207 -13.54 -12.75 10.18
C GLU A 207 -12.52 -13.89 10.06
N SER A 208 -12.84 -14.93 9.30
CA SER A 208 -11.93 -16.05 9.03
C SER A 208 -11.05 -15.86 7.79
N PHE A 209 -11.06 -14.66 7.17
CA PHE A 209 -10.35 -14.44 5.91
C PHE A 209 -8.87 -14.79 6.00
N ALA A 210 -8.22 -14.48 7.13
CA ALA A 210 -6.80 -14.66 7.28
C ALA A 210 -6.40 -16.15 7.26
N GLU A 211 -7.21 -17.00 7.91
CA GLU A 211 -7.02 -18.45 7.90
C GLU A 211 -7.32 -19.03 6.52
N GLN A 212 -8.41 -18.58 5.88
CA GLN A 212 -8.80 -19.04 4.55
C GLN A 212 -7.76 -18.66 3.48
N LEU A 213 -7.28 -17.42 3.50
CA LEU A 213 -6.25 -16.93 2.58
C LEU A 213 -4.94 -17.69 2.75
N HIS A 214 -4.49 -17.88 4.00
CA HIS A 214 -3.29 -18.63 4.30
C HIS A 214 -3.40 -20.09 3.82
N LYS A 215 -4.50 -20.79 4.14
CA LYS A 215 -4.75 -22.17 3.68
C LYS A 215 -4.83 -22.27 2.16
N TRP A 216 -5.53 -21.32 1.52
CA TRP A 216 -5.66 -21.27 0.06
C TRP A 216 -4.28 -21.10 -0.60
N TRP A 217 -3.46 -20.14 -0.14
CA TRP A 217 -2.12 -19.93 -0.67
C TRP A 217 -1.21 -21.14 -0.49
N GLN A 218 -1.25 -21.78 0.69
CA GLN A 218 -0.53 -23.03 0.92
C GLN A 218 -0.94 -24.14 -0.05
N SER A 219 -2.22 -24.18 -0.46
CA SER A 219 -2.67 -25.13 -1.48
C SER A 219 -2.11 -24.78 -2.86
N VAL A 220 -2.00 -23.50 -3.22
CA VAL A 220 -1.40 -23.05 -4.48
C VAL A 220 0.06 -23.48 -4.54
N SER A 221 0.84 -23.17 -3.50
CA SER A 221 2.27 -23.50 -3.44
C SER A 221 2.53 -25.01 -3.47
N ARG A 222 1.70 -25.81 -2.78
CA ARG A 222 1.83 -27.27 -2.72
C ARG A 222 1.56 -27.95 -4.05
N ASP A 223 0.53 -27.50 -4.75
CA ASP A 223 0.11 -28.12 -6.01
C ASP A 223 0.98 -27.65 -7.19
N ASN A 224 1.86 -26.66 -6.97
CA ASN A 224 2.72 -26.06 -7.99
C ASN A 224 1.95 -25.60 -9.23
N VAL A 225 0.73 -25.09 -9.01
CA VAL A 225 -0.14 -24.52 -10.05
C VAL A 225 -0.08 -22.99 -9.98
N ARG A 226 -0.46 -22.35 -11.08
CA ARG A 226 -0.62 -20.89 -11.08
C ARG A 226 -1.74 -20.49 -10.11
N TRP A 227 -1.51 -19.45 -9.32
CA TRP A 227 -2.50 -18.95 -8.38
C TRP A 227 -3.77 -18.46 -9.09
N THR A 228 -3.62 -17.92 -10.31
CA THR A 228 -4.70 -17.48 -11.20
C THR A 228 -5.64 -18.62 -11.59
N GLU A 229 -5.13 -19.82 -11.89
CA GLU A 229 -5.93 -21.01 -12.17
C GLU A 229 -6.85 -21.40 -10.99
N LYS A 230 -6.36 -21.13 -9.76
CA LYS A 230 -7.08 -21.42 -8.51
C LYS A 230 -8.03 -20.30 -8.05
N LEU A 231 -8.03 -19.13 -8.70
CA LEU A 231 -8.94 -18.04 -8.35
C LEU A 231 -10.41 -18.42 -8.52
N SER A 232 -10.73 -19.30 -9.46
CA SER A 232 -12.09 -19.83 -9.65
C SER A 232 -12.63 -20.58 -8.42
N LYS A 233 -11.75 -21.03 -7.52
CA LYS A 233 -12.07 -21.74 -6.27
C LYS A 233 -11.77 -20.88 -5.04
N TRP A 234 -11.71 -19.57 -5.20
CA TRP A 234 -11.40 -18.66 -4.12
C TRP A 234 -12.46 -18.74 -3.01
N PRO A 235 -12.06 -18.94 -1.73
CA PRO A 235 -13.00 -19.25 -0.66
C PRO A 235 -13.75 -18.04 -0.07
N LEU A 236 -13.42 -16.80 -0.48
CA LEU A 236 -13.94 -15.57 0.13
C LEU A 236 -14.92 -14.77 -0.75
N THR A 237 -15.50 -15.39 -1.78
CA THR A 237 -16.64 -14.82 -2.53
C THR A 237 -17.96 -15.05 -1.81
#